data_AF-W7L3P1-F1
#
_entry.id   AF-W7L3P1-F1
#
_cell.length_a   1.000
_cell.length_b   1.000
_cell.length_c   1.000
_cell.angle_alpha   90.00
_cell.angle_beta   90.00
_cell.angle_gamma   90.00
#
_symmetry.space_group_name_H-M   'P 1'
#
loop_
_entity.id
_entity.type
_entity.pdbx_description
1 polymer ?
#
loop_
_entity_poly.entity_id
_entity_poly.type
_entity_poly.pdbx_seq_one_letter_code
_entity_poly.pdbx_strand_id
1 'polypeptide(L)'
;MNKTEMLKLFVLIERIYPSFRIKNEIVHYYFDYCLDFDYEMALNYIKGHIRRSPYPPSISHIASMCSLHSLSAEISDSRKWEKEYVLADHVS
;
A
#
# COMPACT_ATOMS: atom_id res chain seq x y z
N MET A 1 10.37 8.14 -3.16
CA MET A 1 10.60 7.98 -1.70
C MET A 1 11.69 6.94 -1.50
N ASN A 2 12.35 6.88 -0.34
CA ASN A 2 13.37 5.83 -0.09
C ASN A 2 12.75 4.55 0.53
N LYS A 3 13.53 3.46 0.59
CA LYS A 3 13.07 2.17 1.15
C LYS A 3 12.60 2.29 2.61
N THR A 4 13.26 3.13 3.41
CA THR A 4 12.89 3.38 4.81
C THR A 4 11.53 4.08 4.90
N GLU A 5 11.25 5.04 4.03
CA GLU A 5 9.95 5.71 3.93
C GLU A 5 8.85 4.74 3.49
N MET A 6 9.11 3.91 2.47
CA MET A 6 8.18 2.87 2.04
C MET A 6 7.85 1.89 3.18
N LEU A 7 8.87 1.45 3.92
CA LEU A 7 8.70 0.58 5.08
C LEU A 7 7.83 1.24 6.16
N LYS A 8 8.00 2.54 6.43
CA LYS A 8 7.14 3.26 7.39
C LYS A 8 5.66 3.21 6.96
N LEU A 9 5.37 3.32 5.67
CA LEU A 9 4.00 3.22 5.16
C LEU A 9 3.43 1.82 5.34
N PHE A 10 4.21 0.77 5.03
CA PHE A 10 3.80 -0.62 5.24
C PHE A 10 3.52 -0.92 6.72
N VAL A 11 4.44 -0.54 7.61
CA VAL A 11 4.28 -0.70 9.06
C VAL A 11 3.05 0.05 9.56
N LEU A 12 2.79 1.26 9.06
CA LEU A 12 1.60 2.02 9.41
C LEU A 12 0.32 1.27 9.00
N ILE A 13 0.27 0.73 7.79
CA ILE A 13 -0.89 -0.03 7.31
C ILE A 13 -1.12 -1.26 8.20
N GLU A 14 -0.12 -2.11 8.38
CA GLU A 14 -0.29 -3.35 9.18
C GLU A 14 -0.63 -3.07 10.65
N ARG A 15 -0.12 -1.97 11.22
CA ARG A 15 -0.47 -1.55 12.59
C ARG A 15 -1.94 -1.16 12.72
N ILE A 16 -2.52 -0.56 11.69
CA ILE A 16 -3.94 -0.15 11.68
C ILE A 16 -4.85 -1.32 11.33
N TYR A 17 -4.38 -2.24 10.49
CA TYR A 17 -5.11 -3.42 10.02
C TYR A 17 -4.42 -4.70 10.52
N PRO A 18 -4.44 -4.99 11.84
CA PRO A 18 -3.60 -6.00 12.47
C PRO A 18 -3.85 -7.43 11.98
N SER A 19 -5.05 -7.70 11.45
CA SER A 19 -5.42 -9.00 10.87
C SER A 19 -4.79 -9.25 9.49
N PHE A 20 -4.15 -8.26 8.88
CA PHE A 20 -3.62 -8.34 7.52
C PHE A 20 -2.09 -8.20 7.54
N ARG A 21 -1.44 -8.95 6.66
CA ARG A 21 -0.01 -8.85 6.37
C ARG A 21 0.20 -8.64 4.90
N ILE A 22 1.08 -7.70 4.54
CA ILE A 22 1.46 -7.48 3.14
C ILE A 22 2.29 -8.67 2.70
N LYS A 23 1.98 -9.22 1.52
CA LYS A 23 2.75 -10.33 0.97
C LYS A 23 4.21 -9.93 0.69
N ASN A 24 5.16 -10.82 0.93
CA ASN A 24 6.59 -10.51 0.74
C ASN A 24 6.90 -10.11 -0.70
N GLU A 25 6.31 -10.77 -1.70
CA GLU A 25 6.49 -10.42 -3.10
C GLU A 25 6.04 -8.98 -3.42
N ILE A 26 5.01 -8.50 -2.72
CA ILE A 26 4.52 -7.12 -2.85
C ILE A 26 5.52 -6.15 -2.22
N VAL A 27 6.04 -6.46 -1.03
CA VAL A 27 7.06 -5.64 -0.37
C VAL A 27 8.30 -5.51 -1.25
N HIS A 28 8.82 -6.62 -1.77
CA HIS A 28 9.99 -6.61 -2.65
C HIS A 28 9.74 -5.82 -3.92
N TYR A 29 8.61 -6.05 -4.59
CA TYR A 29 8.23 -5.33 -5.80
C TYR A 29 8.26 -3.81 -5.57
N TYR A 30 7.57 -3.29 -4.56
CA TYR A 30 7.54 -1.85 -4.34
C TYR A 30 8.83 -1.26 -3.78
N PHE A 31 9.69 -2.07 -3.15
CA PHE A 31 11.03 -1.62 -2.76
C PHE A 31 11.95 -1.36 -3.96
N ASP A 32 11.75 -2.07 -5.07
CA ASP A 32 12.53 -1.87 -6.29
C ASP A 32 12.13 -0.58 -7.03
N TYR A 33 10.88 -0.14 -6.89
CA TYR A 33 10.34 1.07 -7.54
C TYR A 33 10.08 2.24 -6.59
N CYS A 34 10.47 2.14 -5.30
CA CYS A 34 10.04 3.12 -4.30
C CYS A 34 10.52 4.56 -4.58
N LEU A 35 11.64 4.69 -5.30
CA LEU A 35 12.23 5.99 -5.66
C LEU A 35 11.27 6.84 -6.51
N ASP A 36 10.39 6.20 -7.28
CA ASP A 36 9.47 6.86 -8.20
C ASP A 36 8.16 7.35 -7.55
N PHE A 37 8.01 7.17 -6.23
CA PHE A 37 6.77 7.52 -5.51
C PHE A 37 6.94 8.73 -4.58
N ASP A 38 5.94 9.60 -4.50
CA ASP A 38 5.89 10.68 -3.52
C ASP A 38 5.42 10.17 -2.14
N TYR A 39 6.23 10.41 -1.10
CA TYR A 39 5.93 9.92 0.27
C TYR A 39 4.74 10.64 0.90
N GLU A 40 4.67 11.97 0.77
CA GLU A 40 3.62 12.77 1.42
C GLU A 40 2.26 12.52 0.78
N MET A 41 2.23 12.33 -0.54
CA MET A 41 1.03 11.94 -1.27
C MET A 41 0.52 10.57 -0.81
N ALA A 42 1.41 9.58 -0.68
CA ALA A 42 1.06 8.24 -0.21
C ALA A 42 0.54 8.26 1.22
N LEU A 43 1.21 9.01 2.10
CA LEU A 43 0.82 9.16 3.50
C LEU A 43 -0.56 9.83 3.62
N ASN A 44 -0.82 10.89 2.85
CA ASN A 44 -2.10 11.57 2.86
C ASN A 44 -3.23 10.69 2.33
N TYR A 45 -2.99 9.93 1.27
CA TYR A 45 -3.94 8.95 0.77
C TYR A 45 -4.27 7.90 1.83
N ILE A 46 -3.25 7.28 2.45
CA ILE A 46 -3.43 6.25 3.50
C ILE A 46 -4.26 6.81 4.66
N LYS A 47 -3.92 8.01 5.16
CA LYS A 47 -4.69 8.68 6.23
C LYS A 47 -6.15 8.92 5.83
N GLY A 48 -6.41 9.27 4.57
CA GLY A 48 -7.77 9.43 4.06
C GLY A 48 -8.55 8.12 3.98
N HIS A 49 -7.90 7.06 3.52
CA HIS A 49 -8.49 5.72 3.39
C HIS A 49 -8.86 5.11 4.74
N ILE A 50 -7.96 5.19 5.73
CA ILE A 50 -8.16 4.62 7.08
C ILE A 50 -9.44 5.16 7.75
N ARG A 51 -9.84 6.40 7.46
CA ARG A 51 -11.05 6.99 8.03
C ARG A 51 -12.35 6.46 7.42
N ARG A 52 -12.29 5.78 6.27
CA ARG A 52 -13.45 5.41 5.45
C ARG A 52 -13.62 3.92 5.23
N SER A 53 -12.56 3.14 5.42
CA SER A 53 -12.55 1.72 5.08
C SER A 53 -12.13 0.86 6.28
N PRO A 54 -12.86 -0.22 6.58
CA PRO A 54 -12.41 -1.23 7.54
C PRO A 54 -11.34 -2.16 6.96
N TYR A 55 -11.11 -2.12 5.64
CA TYR A 55 -10.14 -2.95 4.92
C TYR A 55 -8.90 -2.14 4.50
N PRO A 56 -7.71 -2.77 4.43
CA PRO A 56 -6.48 -2.09 4.08
C PRO A 56 -6.55 -1.43 2.69
N PRO A 57 -5.83 -0.33 2.47
CA PRO A 57 -5.74 0.27 1.15
C PRO A 57 -5.01 -0.66 0.18
N SER A 58 -5.30 -0.56 -1.11
CA SER A 58 -4.50 -1.28 -2.09
C SER A 58 -3.15 -0.58 -2.31
N ILE A 59 -2.05 -1.32 -2.20
CA ILE A 59 -0.69 -0.80 -2.42
C ILE A 59 -0.50 -0.40 -3.89
N SER A 60 -1.01 -1.18 -4.85
CA SER A 60 -0.97 -0.80 -6.27
C SER A 60 -1.75 0.47 -6.57
N HIS A 61 -2.89 0.66 -5.91
CA HIS A 61 -3.64 1.90 -6.03
C HIS A 61 -2.87 3.08 -5.43
N ILE A 62 -2.29 2.94 -4.24
CA ILE A 62 -1.41 3.96 -3.65
C ILE A 62 -0.27 4.30 -4.61
N ALA A 63 0.43 3.29 -5.13
CA ALA A 63 1.54 3.49 -6.05
C ALA A 63 1.12 4.20 -7.34
N SER A 64 -0.04 3.87 -7.91
CA SER A 64 -0.57 4.56 -9.11
C SER A 64 -0.89 6.04 -8.85
N MET A 65 -1.38 6.39 -7.67
CA MET A 65 -1.70 7.77 -7.32
C MET A 65 -0.45 8.58 -7.02
N CYS A 66 0.56 7.95 -6.43
CA CYS A 66 1.77 8.62 -5.93
C CYS A 66 2.95 8.53 -6.90
N SER A 67 2.79 7.86 -8.04
CA SER A 67 3.82 7.80 -9.06
C SER A 67 4.05 9.18 -9.66
N LEU A 68 5.32 9.57 -9.73
CA LEU A 68 5.76 10.80 -10.40
C LEU A 68 5.49 10.74 -11.93
N HIS A 69 5.29 9.53 -12.47
CA HIS A 69 4.86 9.32 -13.84
C HIS A 69 3.37 8.95 -13.88
N SER A 70 2.60 9.74 -14.62
CA SER A 70 1.16 9.57 -14.79
C SER A 70 0.84 8.27 -15.53
N LEU A 71 0.58 7.20 -14.77
CA LEU A 71 -0.06 5.99 -15.28
C LEU A 71 -1.58 6.18 -15.21
N SER A 72 -2.24 5.99 -16.35
CA SER A 72 -3.68 6.19 -16.52
C SER A 72 -4.48 5.45 -15.45
N ALA A 73 -5.37 6.17 -14.79
CA ALA A 73 -6.26 5.65 -13.78
C ALA A 73 -7.21 4.60 -14.37
N GLU A 74 -6.84 3.32 -14.27
CA GLU A 74 -7.82 2.25 -14.48
C GLU A 74 -8.79 2.20 -13.29
N ILE A 75 -10.07 2.09 -13.63
CA ILE A 75 -11.22 2.09 -12.72
C ILE A 75 -10.96 1.11 -11.57
N SER A 76 -11.07 1.65 -10.35
CA SER A 76 -10.67 1.01 -9.10
C SER A 76 -11.67 -0.07 -8.69
N ASP A 77 -11.34 -1.33 -8.95
CA ASP A 77 -11.97 -2.45 -8.24
C ASP A 77 -11.64 -2.33 -6.74
N SER A 78 -12.69 -2.22 -5.92
CA SER A 78 -12.58 -2.01 -4.47
C SER A 78 -11.94 -3.18 -3.72
N ARG A 79 -11.76 -4.34 -4.37
CA ARG A 79 -11.16 -5.55 -3.79
C ARG A 79 -9.72 -5.85 -4.23
N LYS A 80 -9.03 -4.92 -4.91
CA LYS A 80 -7.62 -5.13 -5.31
C LYS A 80 -6.70 -5.47 -4.13
N TRP A 81 -7.01 -4.97 -2.94
CA TRP A 81 -6.25 -5.28 -1.72
C TRP A 81 -6.22 -6.79 -1.42
N GLU A 82 -7.25 -7.58 -1.72
CA GLU A 82 -7.28 -9.03 -1.40
C GLU A 82 -6.11 -9.82 -2.04
N LYS A 83 -5.57 -9.33 -3.16
CA LYS A 83 -4.43 -9.94 -3.84
C LYS A 83 -3.08 -9.57 -3.20
N GLU A 84 -3.04 -8.50 -2.41
CA GLU A 84 -1.81 -7.90 -1.88
C GLU A 84 -1.55 -8.29 -0.42
N TYR A 85 -2.59 -8.74 0.30
CA TYR A 85 -2.53 -9.12 1.71
C TYR A 85 -2.81 -10.61 1.92
N VAL A 86 -2.32 -11.14 3.04
CA VAL A 86 -2.75 -12.41 3.64
C VAL A 86 -3.28 -12.14 5.05
N LEU A 87 -4.08 -13.06 5.59
CA LEU A 87 -4.47 -12.97 7.00
C LEU A 87 -3.27 -13.31 7.89
N ALA A 88 -3.08 -12.53 8.96
CA ALA A 88 -1.96 -12.68 9.89
C ALA A 88 -1.93 -14.08 10.54
N ASP A 89 -3.09 -14.69 10.75
CA ASP A 89 -3.25 -16.03 11.33
C ASP A 89 -2.78 -17.17 10.39
N HIS A 90 -2.43 -16.85 9.14
CA HIS A 90 -1.93 -17.80 8.15
C HIS A 90 -0.43 -17.67 7.86
N VAL A 91 0.27 -16.81 8.60
CA VAL A 91 1.73 -16.70 8.53
C VAL A 91 2.33 -17.66 9.57
N SER A 92 2.63 -18.89 9.12
CA SER A 92 3.31 -19.93 9.92
C SER A 92 4.83 -19.75 9.91
#